data_AF-J3LKI0-F1
#
_entry.id   AF-J3LKI0-F1
#
_cell.length_a   1.000
_cell.length_b   1.000
_cell.length_c   1.000
_cell.angle_alpha   90.00
_cell.angle_beta   90.00
_cell.angle_gamma   90.00
#
_symmetry.space_group_name_H-M   'P 1'
#
loop_
_entity.id
_entity.type
_entity.pdbx_description
1 polymer ?
#
loop_
_entity_poly.entity_id
_entity_poly.type
_entity_poly.pdbx_seq_one_letter_code
_entity_poly.pdbx_strand_id
1 'polypeptide(L)'
;MKSSSLAAALIVVVAAVVVVAVSASEFKQTPVADMPADPRPRGPLLGRFAVLVYSLNRNRELTYAGVSLVDQSPDKGGVRYRMVVTAADAGGAAASYRAVVWGVPETHAWMLLEFNRIN
;
A
#
# COMPACT_ATOMS: atom_id res chain seq x y z
N MET A 1 -8.21 -68.45 -8.52
CA MET A 1 -8.54 -67.55 -9.65
C MET A 1 -9.72 -66.68 -9.24
N LYS A 2 -9.73 -65.40 -9.67
CA LYS A 2 -10.76 -64.36 -9.44
C LYS A 2 -10.69 -63.69 -8.05
N SER A 3 -9.71 -62.83 -7.79
CA SER A 3 -9.62 -61.39 -8.13
C SER A 3 -10.33 -60.47 -7.13
N SER A 4 -9.48 -59.63 -6.51
CA SER A 4 -9.71 -58.53 -5.56
C SER A 4 -10.75 -57.48 -5.97
N SER A 5 -10.94 -56.52 -5.04
CA SER A 5 -11.60 -55.21 -5.16
C SER A 5 -12.99 -55.20 -4.50
N LEU A 6 -13.37 -54.28 -3.61
CA LEU A 6 -13.14 -52.83 -3.66
C LEU A 6 -12.95 -52.23 -2.26
N ALA A 7 -11.87 -51.46 -2.14
CA ALA A 7 -11.69 -50.43 -1.14
C ALA A 7 -12.68 -49.28 -1.39
N ALA A 8 -13.13 -48.65 -0.30
CA ALA A 8 -13.20 -47.19 -0.13
C ALA A 8 -14.15 -46.88 1.04
N ALA A 9 -13.59 -46.76 2.24
CA ALA A 9 -14.27 -46.10 3.34
C ALA A 9 -14.43 -44.62 2.98
N LEU A 10 -15.67 -44.20 2.80
CA LEU A 10 -16.05 -42.84 2.42
C LEU A 10 -15.96 -41.95 3.67
N ILE A 11 -14.83 -41.28 3.87
CA ILE A 11 -14.66 -40.29 4.94
C ILE A 11 -15.28 -38.98 4.44
N VAL A 12 -16.48 -38.68 4.90
CA VAL A 12 -17.13 -37.37 4.71
C VAL A 12 -16.53 -36.40 5.73
N VAL A 13 -15.50 -35.65 5.32
CA VAL A 13 -15.05 -34.48 6.09
C VAL A 13 -15.92 -33.30 5.67
N VAL A 14 -16.87 -32.94 6.53
CA VAL A 14 -17.66 -31.72 6.42
C VAL A 14 -16.73 -30.53 6.71
N ALA A 15 -16.20 -29.91 5.66
CA ALA A 15 -15.49 -28.64 5.77
C ALA A 15 -16.51 -27.52 5.95
N ALA A 16 -16.77 -27.13 7.20
CA ALA A 16 -17.49 -25.90 7.51
C ALA A 16 -16.62 -24.70 7.13
N VAL A 17 -16.79 -24.19 5.92
CA VAL A 17 -16.17 -22.93 5.49
C VAL A 17 -16.94 -21.81 6.17
N VAL A 18 -16.38 -21.28 7.25
CA VAL A 18 -16.85 -20.06 7.90
C VAL A 18 -16.68 -18.92 6.89
N VAL A 19 -17.78 -18.50 6.27
CA VAL A 19 -17.82 -17.29 5.47
C VAL A 19 -17.71 -16.12 6.45
N VAL A 20 -16.50 -15.66 6.71
CA VAL A 20 -16.28 -14.37 7.38
C VAL A 20 -16.75 -13.32 6.38
N ALA A 21 -17.96 -12.82 6.58
CA ALA A 21 -18.44 -11.63 5.89
C ALA A 21 -17.52 -10.47 6.28
N VAL A 22 -16.57 -10.15 5.41
CA VAL A 22 -15.86 -8.87 5.51
C VAL A 22 -16.93 -7.80 5.28
N SER A 23 -17.32 -7.10 6.35
CA SER A 23 -18.07 -5.87 6.21
C SER A 23 -17.17 -4.92 5.43
N ALA A 24 -17.40 -4.80 4.12
CA ALA A 24 -16.87 -3.70 3.35
C ALA A 24 -17.54 -2.46 3.93
N SER A 25 -16.88 -1.83 4.91
CA SER A 25 -17.20 -0.47 5.28
C SER A 25 -17.17 0.31 3.98
N GLU A 26 -18.33 0.82 3.56
CA GLU A 26 -18.45 1.73 2.44
C GLU A 26 -17.62 2.96 2.81
N PHE A 27 -16.35 2.95 2.43
CA PHE A 27 -15.54 4.14 2.44
C PHE A 27 -16.16 5.08 1.40
N LYS A 28 -17.14 5.87 1.83
CA LYS A 28 -17.73 6.94 1.02
C LYS A 28 -16.56 7.71 0.43
N GLN A 29 -16.49 7.76 -0.90
CA GLN A 29 -15.46 8.55 -1.57
C GLN A 29 -15.45 9.94 -0.95
N THR A 30 -14.27 10.39 -0.53
CA THR A 30 -14.02 11.75 -0.09
C THR A 30 -14.56 12.66 -1.19
N PRO A 31 -15.59 13.48 -0.91
CA PRO A 31 -16.06 14.47 -1.85
C PRO A 31 -14.88 15.29 -2.37
N VAL A 32 -14.87 15.65 -3.65
CA VAL A 32 -13.80 16.46 -4.24
C VAL A 32 -13.56 17.76 -3.45
N ALA A 33 -14.58 18.28 -2.77
CA ALA A 33 -14.50 19.44 -1.89
C ALA A 33 -13.61 19.24 -0.65
N ASP A 34 -13.44 18.01 -0.16
CA ASP A 34 -12.62 17.67 1.02
C ASP A 34 -11.16 17.35 0.65
N MET A 35 -10.83 17.43 -0.64
CA MET A 35 -9.48 17.25 -1.15
C MET A 35 -8.63 18.49 -0.87
N PRO A 36 -7.36 18.35 -0.43
CA PRO A 36 -6.48 19.50 -0.26
C PRO A 36 -6.33 20.26 -1.59
N ALA A 37 -6.42 21.59 -1.59
CA ALA A 37 -6.37 22.37 -2.83
C ALA A 37 -5.01 22.29 -3.57
N ASP A 38 -3.90 22.14 -2.85
CA ASP A 38 -2.56 21.93 -3.43
C ASP A 38 -1.84 20.76 -2.73
N PRO A 39 -1.43 19.70 -3.47
CA PRO A 39 -0.64 18.61 -2.91
C PRO A 39 0.81 18.98 -2.56
N ARG A 40 1.36 20.04 -3.18
CA ARG A 40 2.80 20.35 -3.10
C ARG A 40 3.34 20.58 -1.69
N PRO A 41 2.64 21.27 -0.77
CA PRO A 41 3.13 21.46 0.59
C PRO A 41 3.28 20.16 1.37
N ARG A 42 2.46 19.15 1.08
CA ARG A 42 2.48 17.84 1.77
C ARG A 42 3.46 16.86 1.13
N GLY A 43 3.84 17.08 -0.13
CA GLY A 43 4.76 16.22 -0.88
C GLY A 43 6.01 15.82 -0.09
N PRO A 44 6.82 16.77 0.44
CA PRO A 44 8.05 16.44 1.16
C PRO A 44 7.81 15.61 2.43
N LEU A 45 6.72 15.88 3.15
CA LEU A 45 6.35 15.11 4.35
C LEU A 45 6.00 13.67 3.98
N LEU A 46 5.16 13.49 2.96
CA LEU A 46 4.75 12.17 2.47
C LEU A 46 5.93 11.40 1.85
N GLY A 47 6.85 12.10 1.18
CA GLY A 47 8.09 11.53 0.66
C GLY A 47 8.98 10.96 1.77
N ARG A 48 9.19 11.71 2.86
CA ARG A 48 9.94 11.24 4.04
C ARG A 48 9.25 10.04 4.70
N PHE A 49 7.93 10.11 4.86
CA PHE A 49 7.13 9.00 5.38
C PHE A 49 7.31 7.74 4.54
N ALA A 50 7.21 7.85 3.21
CA ALA A 50 7.35 6.72 2.30
C ALA A 50 8.74 6.07 2.39
N VAL A 51 9.81 6.87 2.42
CA VAL A 51 11.18 6.36 2.57
C VAL A 51 11.35 5.65 3.90
N LEU A 52 10.93 6.27 5.01
CA LEU A 52 11.03 5.69 6.34
C LEU A 52 10.32 4.34 6.44
N VAL A 53 9.05 4.28 6.03
CA VAL A 53 8.25 3.05 6.09
C VAL A 53 8.86 1.95 5.23
N TYR A 54 9.31 2.28 4.01
CA TYR A 54 9.97 1.31 3.14
C TYR A 54 11.27 0.78 3.75
N SER A 55 12.11 1.69 4.27
CA SER A 55 13.37 1.36 4.93
C SER A 55 13.19 0.40 6.08
N LEU A 56 12.23 0.67 6.97
CA LEU A 56 11.90 -0.20 8.09
C LEU A 56 11.36 -1.56 7.62
N ASN A 57 10.41 -1.56 6.68
CA ASN A 57 9.79 -2.80 6.20
C ASN A 57 10.74 -3.72 5.41
N ARG A 58 11.76 -3.16 4.77
CA ARG A 58 12.73 -3.91 3.96
C ARG A 58 14.09 -4.08 4.63
N ASN A 59 14.27 -3.57 5.85
CA ASN A 59 15.55 -3.48 6.53
C ASN A 59 16.65 -2.90 5.61
N ARG A 60 16.33 -1.75 4.98
CA ARG A 60 17.20 -1.03 4.05
C ARG A 60 17.44 0.38 4.59
N GLU A 61 18.68 0.84 4.51
CA GLU A 61 19.00 2.22 4.83
C GLU A 61 18.84 3.08 3.57
N LEU A 62 17.76 3.85 3.53
CA LEU A 62 17.50 4.86 2.51
C LEU A 62 17.32 6.21 3.18
N THR A 63 17.92 7.24 2.59
CA THR A 63 17.80 8.62 3.04
C THR A 63 17.00 9.42 2.02
N TYR A 64 15.95 10.09 2.47
CA TYR A 64 15.14 10.97 1.62
C TYR A 64 15.98 12.14 1.10
N ALA A 65 15.98 12.34 -0.22
CA ALA A 65 16.71 13.43 -0.89
C ALA A 65 15.78 14.46 -1.53
N GLY A 66 14.57 14.05 -1.94
CA GLY A 66 13.63 14.98 -2.57
C GLY A 66 12.36 14.29 -3.04
N VAL A 67 11.41 15.10 -3.52
CA VAL A 67 10.18 14.65 -4.13
C VAL A 67 9.83 15.54 -5.32
N SER A 68 9.29 14.93 -6.36
CA SER A 68 8.78 15.59 -7.56
C SER A 68 7.51 14.88 -8.03
N LEU A 69 6.81 15.49 -9.01
CA LEU A 69 5.62 14.92 -9.64
C LEU A 69 4.59 14.40 -8.63
N VAL A 70 4.14 15.29 -7.74
CA VAL A 70 3.12 14.96 -6.75
C VAL A 70 1.75 15.16 -7.37
N ASP A 71 1.04 14.06 -7.54
CA ASP A 71 -0.36 14.01 -7.96
C ASP A 71 -1.22 13.46 -6.81
N GLN A 72 -2.48 13.86 -6.78
CA GLN A 72 -3.43 13.39 -5.77
C GLN A 72 -4.80 13.11 -6.40
N SER A 73 -5.50 12.13 -5.83
CA SER A 73 -6.86 11.76 -6.25
C SER A 73 -7.65 11.22 -5.06
N PRO A 74 -8.97 11.42 -5.02
CA PRO A 74 -9.81 10.77 -4.01
C PRO A 74 -9.79 9.25 -4.23
N ASP A 75 -9.67 8.49 -3.16
CA ASP A 75 -9.64 7.03 -3.20
C ASP A 75 -10.14 6.46 -1.87
N LYS A 76 -11.15 5.58 -1.92
CA LYS A 76 -11.62 4.81 -0.75
C LYS A 76 -11.76 5.66 0.53
N GLY A 77 -12.45 6.79 0.45
CA GLY A 77 -12.70 7.68 1.60
C GLY A 77 -11.48 8.41 2.16
N GLY A 78 -10.36 8.39 1.44
CA GLY A 78 -9.17 9.20 1.71
C GLY A 78 -8.63 9.80 0.41
N VAL A 79 -7.35 10.16 0.44
CA VAL A 79 -6.63 10.72 -0.70
C VAL A 79 -5.46 9.80 -1.02
N ARG A 80 -5.36 9.41 -2.29
CA ARG A 80 -4.20 8.72 -2.83
C ARG A 80 -3.25 9.74 -3.45
N TYR A 81 -2.04 9.77 -2.93
CA TYR A 81 -0.91 10.56 -3.42
C TYR A 81 0.02 9.68 -4.24
N ARG A 82 0.31 10.10 -5.47
CA ARG A 82 1.31 9.49 -6.34
C ARG A 82 2.48 10.45 -6.45
N MET A 83 3.68 9.96 -6.21
CA MET A 83 4.87 10.80 -6.10
C MET A 83 6.06 10.13 -6.79
N VAL A 84 7.01 10.93 -7.26
CA VAL A 84 8.37 10.48 -7.54
C VAL A 84 9.29 10.96 -6.43
N VAL A 85 9.80 10.03 -5.64
CA VAL A 85 10.69 10.29 -4.51
C VAL A 85 12.12 9.95 -4.89
N THR A 86 13.04 10.86 -4.65
CA THR A 86 14.48 10.59 -4.75
C THR A 86 15.00 10.21 -3.37
N ALA A 87 15.70 9.09 -3.29
CA ALA A 87 16.34 8.61 -2.07
C ALA A 87 17.73 8.07 -2.37
N ALA A 88 18.65 8.23 -1.42
CA ALA A 88 20.00 7.69 -1.49
C ALA A 88 20.15 6.47 -0.58
N ASP A 89 20.89 5.47 -1.02
CA ASP A 89 21.27 4.34 -0.17
C ASP A 89 22.40 4.71 0.82
N ALA A 90 22.79 3.76 1.68
CA ALA A 90 23.90 3.95 2.64
C ALA A 90 25.24 4.30 1.98
N GLY A 91 25.44 3.94 0.70
CA GLY A 91 26.61 4.30 -0.09
C GLY A 91 26.53 5.69 -0.73
N GLY A 92 25.41 6.41 -0.54
CA GLY A 92 25.17 7.72 -1.13
C GLY A 92 24.65 7.67 -2.56
N ALA A 93 24.39 6.48 -3.13
CA ALA A 93 23.88 6.37 -4.49
C ALA A 93 22.39 6.73 -4.51
N ALA A 94 22.06 7.82 -5.22
CA ALA A 94 20.69 8.28 -5.36
C ALA A 94 19.93 7.55 -6.47
N ALA A 95 18.67 7.22 -6.21
CA ALA A 95 17.74 6.68 -7.18
C ALA A 95 16.36 7.32 -7.03
N SER A 96 15.57 7.29 -8.10
CA SER A 96 14.19 7.74 -8.11
C SER A 96 13.23 6.56 -7.93
N TYR A 97 12.17 6.78 -7.16
CA TYR A 97 11.18 5.78 -6.78
C TYR A 97 9.79 6.33 -7.02
N ARG A 98 8.91 5.53 -7.62
CA ARG A 98 7.48 5.77 -7.64
C ARG A 98 6.93 5.35 -6.29
N ALA A 99 6.37 6.31 -5.56
CA ALA A 99 5.72 6.08 -4.28
C ALA A 99 4.21 6.34 -4.40
N VAL A 100 3.41 5.46 -3.79
CA VAL A 100 1.97 5.65 -3.65
C VAL A 100 1.63 5.62 -2.17
N VAL A 101 1.11 6.73 -1.66
CA VAL A 101 0.68 6.88 -0.26
C VAL A 101 -0.82 7.12 -0.26
N TRP A 102 -1.53 6.47 0.64
CA TRP A 102 -2.93 6.75 0.91
C TRP A 102 -3.07 7.28 2.33
N GLY A 103 -3.98 8.22 2.54
CA GLY A 103 -4.35 8.63 3.89
C GLY A 103 -5.60 9.49 3.92
N VAL A 104 -6.11 9.71 5.12
CA VAL A 104 -7.26 10.59 5.35
C VAL A 104 -6.73 11.91 5.94
N PRO A 105 -6.84 13.04 5.21
CA PRO A 105 -6.38 14.34 5.70
C PRO A 105 -6.94 14.66 7.09
N GLU A 106 -6.18 15.43 7.87
CA GLU A 106 -6.53 15.81 9.26
C GLU A 106 -6.68 14.65 10.26
N THR A 107 -6.24 13.45 9.86
CA THR A 107 -6.18 12.27 10.75
C THR A 107 -4.78 11.66 10.77
N HIS A 108 -4.61 10.61 11.58
CA HIS A 108 -3.38 9.81 11.66
C HIS A 108 -3.41 8.57 10.75
N ALA A 109 -4.46 8.38 9.95
CA ALA A 109 -4.58 7.23 9.06
C ALA A 109 -3.76 7.45 7.79
N TRP A 110 -2.54 6.88 7.76
CA TRP A 110 -1.61 6.96 6.64
C TRP A 110 -0.99 5.61 6.33
N MET A 111 -0.89 5.27 5.05
CA MET A 111 -0.37 4.00 4.57
C MET A 111 0.49 4.18 3.33
N LEU A 112 1.67 3.54 3.33
CA LEU A 112 2.46 3.35 2.12
C LEU A 112 1.90 2.16 1.36
N LEU A 113 1.35 2.40 0.17
CA LEU A 113 0.77 1.35 -0.68
C LEU A 113 1.83 0.75 -1.59
N GLU A 114 2.67 1.59 -2.20
CA GLU A 114 3.69 1.16 -3.15
C GLU A 114 4.96 2.00 -3.02
N PHE A 115 6.10 1.36 -3.25
CA PHE A 115 7.40 2.02 -3.36
C PHE A 115 8.31 1.21 -4.28
N ASN A 116 8.39 1.64 -5.54
CA ASN A 116 9.07 0.92 -6.62
C ASN A 116 10.14 1.80 -7.27
N ARG A 117 11.34 1.26 -7.46
CA ARG A 117 12.40 1.99 -8.17
C ARG A 117 11.99 2.25 -9.62
N ILE A 118 12.29 3.45 -10.12
CA ILE A 118 12.12 3.84 -11.51
C ILE A 118 13.45 3.55 -12.21
N ASN A 119 13.43 2.73 -13.26
CA ASN A 119 14.57 2.46 -14.14
C ASN A 119 14.65 3.52 -15.23
#